data_AF-A0A535Z8A7-F1
#
_entry.id   AF-A0A535Z8A7-F1
#
_cell.length_a   1.000
_cell.length_b   1.000
_cell.length_c   1.000
_cell.angle_alpha   90.00
_cell.angle_beta   90.00
_cell.angle_gamma   90.00
#
_symmetry.space_group_name_H-M   'P 1'
#
loop_
_entity.id
_entity.type
_entity.pdbx_description
1 polymer ?
#
loop_
_entity_poly.entity_id
_entity_poly.type
_entity_poly.pdbx_seq_one_letter_code
_entity_poly.pdbx_strand_id
1 'polypeptide(L)'
;MSPTRPRSAASTHEHVSEYAIGGVVGRGLLGPLRAARYLPTGLPVILEDIPAELARDTRFTERLATAGKAAAAFRHPSAVAVFNLVDDGGQLRLVTEWVDGVPLSDLVPESAVLPPASALAVADGVLAALNAAHTEGLAHGGVGREAVVITADGDVRLRGFGVAAALHADQAADPAGDLVNTARLTAGLLGASLDSRPGGVGPERRAVLNVLRRAAAPDPMHRYRSAAG
;
A
#
# COMPACT_ATOMS: atom_id res chain seq x y z
N MET A 1 32.81 -17.54 38.92
CA MET A 1 31.74 -18.02 38.02
C MET A 1 30.84 -16.82 37.75
N SER A 2 31.03 -16.15 36.61
CA SER A 2 30.20 -15.03 36.17
C SER A 2 29.11 -15.57 35.24
N PRO A 3 27.83 -15.25 35.42
CA PRO A 3 26.79 -15.77 34.56
C PRO A 3 26.82 -15.08 33.19
N THR A 4 26.77 -15.91 32.18
CA THR A 4 26.70 -15.62 30.75
C THR A 4 25.51 -14.71 30.44
N ARG A 5 25.76 -13.52 29.84
CA ARG A 5 24.71 -12.73 29.20
C ARG A 5 24.10 -13.52 28.03
N PRO A 6 22.78 -13.57 27.86
CA PRO A 6 22.21 -14.09 26.63
C PRO A 6 22.56 -13.16 25.46
N ARG A 7 23.00 -13.75 24.34
CA ARG A 7 23.14 -13.08 23.04
C ARG A 7 21.76 -12.55 22.65
N SER A 8 21.59 -11.23 22.66
CA SER A 8 20.46 -10.57 22.02
C SER A 8 20.51 -10.89 20.53
N ALA A 9 19.39 -11.40 20.00
CA ALA A 9 19.16 -11.46 18.57
C ALA A 9 19.25 -10.03 18.02
N ALA A 10 20.10 -9.83 17.01
CA ALA A 10 20.34 -8.53 16.42
C ALA A 10 19.05 -8.03 15.73
N SER A 11 18.38 -7.05 16.34
CA SER A 11 17.34 -6.29 15.66
C SER A 11 18.02 -5.51 14.53
N THR A 12 17.67 -5.80 13.29
CA THR A 12 18.30 -5.22 12.09
C THR A 12 17.75 -3.82 11.79
N HIS A 13 17.47 -3.02 12.83
CA HIS A 13 16.86 -1.71 12.68
C HIS A 13 17.88 -0.60 12.95
N GLU A 14 17.88 0.40 12.10
CA GLU A 14 18.77 1.56 12.18
C GLU A 14 18.20 2.59 13.17
N HIS A 15 19.06 3.14 14.04
CA HIS A 15 18.65 4.10 15.08
C HIS A 15 18.39 5.49 14.48
N VAL A 16 17.26 6.12 14.86
CA VAL A 16 16.81 7.43 14.32
C VAL A 16 17.50 8.62 14.99
N SER A 17 18.80 8.80 14.73
CA SER A 17 19.46 10.10 14.91
C SER A 17 19.37 10.99 13.65
N GLU A 18 18.86 10.45 12.53
CA GLU A 18 19.02 11.04 11.19
C GLU A 18 17.77 11.72 10.63
N TYR A 19 16.63 11.74 11.33
CA TYR A 19 15.38 12.31 10.82
C TYR A 19 14.83 13.42 11.74
N ALA A 20 14.53 14.58 11.15
CA ALA A 20 13.75 15.62 11.82
C ALA A 20 12.25 15.36 11.61
N ILE A 21 11.57 14.88 12.65
CA ILE A 21 10.17 14.46 12.56
C ILE A 21 9.21 15.61 12.87
N GLY A 22 8.29 15.87 11.94
CA GLY A 22 7.24 16.89 12.01
C GLY A 22 5.87 16.35 12.45
N GLY A 23 4.80 17.08 12.10
CA GLY A 23 3.43 16.73 12.48
C GLY A 23 2.89 15.48 11.77
N VAL A 24 1.76 14.97 12.27
CA VAL A 24 0.96 13.96 11.57
C VAL A 24 0.30 14.61 10.36
N VAL A 25 0.46 14.01 9.19
CA VAL A 25 -0.06 14.49 7.91
C VAL A 25 -1.14 13.58 7.32
N GLY A 26 -1.36 12.40 7.91
CA GLY A 26 -2.40 11.51 7.46
C GLY A 26 -2.39 10.18 8.19
N ARG A 27 -3.15 9.23 7.63
CA ARG A 27 -3.16 7.83 8.08
C ARG A 27 -2.63 6.94 6.97
N GLY A 28 -1.74 6.05 7.35
CA GLY A 28 -1.17 5.00 6.53
C GLY A 28 -1.98 3.72 6.64
N LEU A 29 -1.39 2.62 6.18
CA LEU A 29 -1.95 1.28 6.29
C LEU A 29 -1.82 0.73 7.72
N LEU A 30 -0.68 0.97 8.37
CA LEU A 30 -0.29 0.48 9.68
C LEU A 30 -0.56 1.50 10.79
N GLY A 31 -0.40 2.78 10.50
CA GLY A 31 -0.56 3.81 11.53
C GLY A 31 -0.46 5.24 11.02
N PRO A 32 -0.30 6.22 11.93
CA PRO A 32 -0.19 7.63 11.56
C PRO A 32 1.02 7.89 10.63
N LEU A 33 0.80 8.72 9.61
CA LEU A 33 1.88 9.23 8.77
C LEU A 33 2.37 10.56 9.30
N ARG A 34 3.67 10.69 9.47
CA ARG A 34 4.33 11.94 9.89
C ARG A 34 5.21 12.46 8.77
N ALA A 35 5.13 13.76 8.52
CA ALA A 35 6.13 14.43 7.70
C ALA A 35 7.47 14.38 8.43
N ALA A 36 8.55 14.11 7.71
CA ALA A 36 9.89 14.24 8.26
C ALA A 36 10.87 14.72 7.20
N ARG A 37 12.07 15.08 7.65
CA ARG A 37 13.19 15.42 6.78
C ARG A 37 14.36 14.52 7.13
N TYR A 38 14.93 13.86 6.13
CA TYR A 38 16.21 13.16 6.29
C TYR A 38 17.32 14.20 6.44
N LEU A 39 17.94 14.27 7.61
CA LEU A 39 18.88 15.32 7.99
C LEU A 39 20.12 15.39 7.10
N PRO A 40 20.76 14.28 6.69
CA PRO A 40 21.99 14.34 5.89
C PRO A 40 21.81 15.02 4.53
N THR A 41 20.64 14.87 3.89
CA THR A 41 20.39 15.44 2.54
C THR A 41 19.34 16.54 2.51
N GLY A 42 18.58 16.69 3.58
CA GLY A 42 17.41 17.56 3.62
C GLY A 42 16.20 17.03 2.84
N LEU A 43 16.23 15.79 2.35
CA LEU A 43 15.13 15.21 1.56
C LEU A 43 13.85 15.08 2.40
N PRO A 44 12.68 15.53 1.92
CA PRO A 44 11.42 15.27 2.59
C PRO A 44 11.04 13.78 2.45
N VAL A 45 10.53 13.21 3.55
CA VAL A 45 10.09 11.82 3.63
C VAL A 45 8.80 11.72 4.44
N ILE A 46 8.12 10.58 4.32
CA ILE A 46 7.05 10.18 5.22
C ILE A 46 7.57 9.09 6.16
N LEU A 47 7.21 9.21 7.44
CA LEU A 47 7.39 8.16 8.43
C LEU A 47 6.01 7.61 8.82
N GLU A 48 5.80 6.32 8.61
CA GLU A 48 4.62 5.63 9.11
C GLU A 48 4.93 4.98 10.45
N ASP A 49 4.27 5.46 11.51
CA ASP A 49 4.43 4.93 12.87
C ASP A 49 3.76 3.56 12.99
N ILE A 50 4.54 2.52 13.30
CA ILE A 50 4.03 1.17 13.50
C ILE A 50 3.47 1.05 14.93
N PRO A 51 2.20 0.63 15.12
CA PRO A 51 1.63 0.46 16.45
C PRO A 51 2.50 -0.40 17.36
N ALA A 52 2.62 -0.02 18.64
CA ALA A 52 3.51 -0.69 19.59
C ALA A 52 3.12 -2.16 19.80
N GLU A 53 1.85 -2.51 19.64
CA GLU A 53 1.34 -3.89 19.69
C GLU A 53 1.95 -4.74 18.57
N LEU A 54 2.00 -4.19 17.34
CA LEU A 54 2.61 -4.85 16.19
C LEU A 54 4.14 -4.88 16.30
N ALA A 55 4.75 -3.77 16.75
CA ALA A 55 6.20 -3.69 16.92
C ALA A 55 6.76 -4.69 17.97
N ARG A 56 5.92 -5.15 18.91
CA ARG A 56 6.28 -6.19 19.90
C ARG A 56 6.17 -7.61 19.37
N ASP A 57 5.44 -7.84 18.27
CA ASP A 57 5.38 -9.15 17.63
C ASP A 57 6.62 -9.37 16.76
N THR A 58 7.56 -10.15 17.28
CA THR A 58 8.82 -10.49 16.57
C THR A 58 8.57 -11.11 15.19
N ARG A 59 7.50 -11.90 15.02
CA ARG A 59 7.21 -12.52 13.73
C ARG A 59 6.75 -11.46 12.72
N PHE A 60 5.94 -10.50 13.17
CA PHE A 60 5.54 -9.37 12.34
C PHE A 60 6.73 -8.50 11.96
N THR A 61 7.60 -8.14 12.91
CA THR A 61 8.75 -7.27 12.61
C THR A 61 9.76 -7.94 11.69
N GLU A 62 9.99 -9.25 11.80
CA GLU A 62 10.81 -10.02 10.86
C GLU A 62 10.22 -10.05 9.44
N ARG A 63 8.90 -10.27 9.32
CA ARG A 63 8.20 -10.21 8.03
C ARG A 63 8.26 -8.79 7.44
N LEU A 64 8.01 -7.77 8.26
CA LEU A 64 8.04 -6.38 7.82
C LEU A 64 9.44 -5.94 7.39
N ALA A 65 10.49 -6.36 8.10
CA ALA A 65 11.87 -6.09 7.70
C ALA A 65 12.22 -6.78 6.36
N THR A 66 11.75 -8.02 6.16
CA THR A 66 11.94 -8.75 4.90
C THR A 66 11.20 -8.08 3.75
N ALA A 67 9.93 -7.73 3.97
CA ALA A 67 9.10 -7.05 2.99
C ALA A 67 9.62 -5.65 2.65
N GLY A 68 10.06 -4.89 3.66
CA GLY A 68 10.65 -3.56 3.48
C GLY A 68 11.90 -3.60 2.63
N LYS A 69 12.76 -4.63 2.78
CA LYS A 69 13.94 -4.82 1.92
C LYS A 69 13.55 -5.11 0.47
N ALA A 70 12.57 -5.98 0.24
CA ALA A 70 12.09 -6.27 -1.11
C ALA A 70 11.46 -5.01 -1.75
N ALA A 71 10.62 -4.29 -1.01
CA ALA A 71 9.99 -3.05 -1.46
C ALA A 71 11.02 -1.92 -1.70
N ALA A 72 12.11 -1.88 -0.94
CA ALA A 72 13.16 -0.87 -1.12
C ALA A 72 13.93 -1.03 -2.44
N ALA A 73 13.92 -2.22 -3.05
CA ALA A 73 14.51 -2.44 -4.37
C ALA A 73 13.58 -2.03 -5.54
N PHE A 74 12.27 -1.99 -5.31
CA PHE A 74 11.28 -1.70 -6.33
C PHE A 74 11.13 -0.19 -6.59
N ARG A 75 11.15 0.22 -7.86
CA ARG A 75 10.92 1.61 -8.28
C ARG A 75 10.04 1.66 -9.52
N HIS A 76 8.97 2.45 -9.46
CA HIS A 76 8.06 2.65 -10.58
C HIS A 76 7.39 4.04 -10.45
N PRO A 77 7.11 4.77 -11.55
CA PRO A 77 6.48 6.10 -11.49
C PRO A 77 5.16 6.11 -10.71
N SER A 78 4.33 5.08 -10.89
CA SER A 78 3.05 4.93 -10.19
C SER A 78 3.16 4.27 -8.80
N ALA A 79 4.37 4.09 -8.25
CA ALA A 79 4.58 3.51 -6.92
C ALA A 79 5.33 4.50 -6.01
N VAL A 80 4.91 4.61 -4.76
CA VAL A 80 5.65 5.36 -3.73
C VAL A 80 6.83 4.51 -3.26
N ALA A 81 8.04 5.04 -3.36
CA ALA A 81 9.22 4.29 -2.96
C ALA A 81 9.29 4.06 -1.45
N VAL A 82 9.64 2.83 -1.05
CA VAL A 82 10.05 2.52 0.32
C VAL A 82 11.56 2.73 0.41
N PHE A 83 12.00 3.44 1.45
CA PHE A 83 13.42 3.71 1.65
C PHE A 83 14.03 2.82 2.72
N ASN A 84 13.40 2.73 3.90
CA ASN A 84 13.98 2.02 5.03
C ASN A 84 12.92 1.64 6.08
N LEU A 85 13.31 0.78 7.02
CA LEU A 85 12.57 0.47 8.24
C LEU A 85 13.49 0.76 9.44
N VAL A 86 13.12 1.75 10.25
CA VAL A 86 13.97 2.30 11.30
C VAL A 86 13.34 2.11 12.68
N ASP A 87 14.17 2.00 13.72
CA ASP A 87 13.72 1.93 15.12
C ASP A 87 14.23 3.18 15.86
N ASP A 88 13.29 3.95 16.41
CA ASP A 88 13.57 5.12 17.21
C ASP A 88 13.12 4.93 18.65
N GLY A 89 14.04 4.57 19.54
CA GLY A 89 13.74 4.46 20.96
C GLY A 89 12.60 3.48 21.25
N GLY A 90 12.46 2.40 20.47
CA GLY A 90 11.39 1.41 20.58
C GLY A 90 10.15 1.71 19.74
N GLN A 91 10.14 2.80 18.97
CA GLN A 91 9.11 3.09 17.97
C GLN A 91 9.62 2.70 16.58
N LEU A 92 9.13 1.57 16.07
CA LEU A 92 9.39 1.14 14.69
C LEU A 92 8.66 2.07 13.71
N ARG A 93 9.33 2.48 12.63
CA ARG A 93 8.77 3.34 11.58
C ARG A 93 9.20 2.90 10.20
N LEU A 94 8.26 2.92 9.26
CA LEU A 94 8.57 2.75 7.84
C LEU A 94 8.85 4.11 7.21
N VAL A 95 10.00 4.22 6.52
CA VAL A 95 10.42 5.44 5.81
C VAL A 95 10.06 5.30 4.34
N THR A 96 9.29 6.25 3.80
CA THR A 96 8.89 6.26 2.41
C THR A 96 9.10 7.62 1.75
N GLU A 97 9.05 7.62 0.42
CA GLU A 97 9.04 8.82 -0.40
C GLU A 97 7.91 9.78 0.01
N TRP A 98 8.26 11.06 0.12
CA TRP A 98 7.25 12.12 0.16
C TRP A 98 6.70 12.33 -1.26
N VAL A 99 5.40 12.12 -1.42
CA VAL A 99 4.67 12.49 -2.64
C VAL A 99 3.84 13.72 -2.36
N ASP A 100 4.03 14.77 -3.18
CA ASP A 100 3.18 15.95 -3.14
C ASP A 100 1.83 15.64 -3.81
N GLY A 101 0.90 15.15 -3.01
CA GLY A 101 -0.41 14.72 -3.44
C GLY A 101 -1.33 14.44 -2.27
N VAL A 102 -2.58 14.12 -2.57
CA VAL A 102 -3.63 13.88 -1.59
C VAL A 102 -4.09 12.43 -1.66
N PRO A 103 -4.25 11.73 -0.52
CA PRO A 103 -4.84 10.40 -0.51
C PRO A 103 -6.22 10.38 -1.17
N LEU A 104 -6.51 9.35 -1.95
CA LEU A 104 -7.79 9.18 -2.63
C LEU A 104 -8.95 9.06 -1.62
N SER A 105 -8.68 8.52 -0.42
CA SER A 105 -9.63 8.49 0.70
C SER A 105 -10.11 9.87 1.12
N ASP A 106 -9.25 10.88 0.99
CA ASP A 106 -9.52 12.24 1.45
C ASP A 106 -10.15 13.07 0.33
N LEU A 107 -9.76 12.81 -0.93
CA LEU A 107 -10.36 13.44 -2.11
C LEU A 107 -11.77 12.92 -2.43
N VAL A 108 -12.00 11.62 -2.23
CA VAL A 108 -13.23 10.95 -2.65
C VAL A 108 -13.74 10.12 -1.48
N PRO A 109 -14.71 10.63 -0.69
CA PRO A 109 -15.29 9.86 0.41
C PRO A 109 -16.07 8.65 -0.11
N GLU A 110 -16.35 7.67 0.75
CA GLU A 110 -17.02 6.42 0.36
C GLU A 110 -18.43 6.62 -0.22
N SER A 111 -19.11 7.70 0.14
CA SER A 111 -20.42 8.05 -0.42
C SER A 111 -20.34 8.68 -1.81
N ALA A 112 -19.16 9.12 -2.24
CA ALA A 112 -18.99 9.79 -3.52
C ALA A 112 -18.85 8.79 -4.66
N VAL A 113 -19.36 9.21 -5.81
CA VAL A 113 -19.44 8.40 -7.01
C VAL A 113 -18.75 9.14 -8.14
N LEU A 114 -17.72 8.53 -8.71
CA LEU A 114 -16.95 9.10 -9.80
C LEU A 114 -17.57 8.78 -11.18
N PRO A 115 -17.30 9.64 -12.18
CA PRO A 115 -17.47 9.28 -13.58
C PRO A 115 -16.65 8.04 -13.93
N PRO A 116 -17.12 7.17 -14.84
CA PRO A 116 -16.39 5.98 -15.27
C PRO A 116 -14.95 6.24 -15.70
N ALA A 117 -14.73 7.31 -16.47
CA ALA A 117 -13.39 7.68 -16.93
C ALA A 117 -12.41 7.95 -15.77
N SER A 118 -12.84 8.67 -14.74
CA SER A 118 -12.01 8.98 -13.57
C SER A 118 -11.72 7.74 -12.72
N ALA A 119 -12.72 6.88 -12.52
CA ALA A 119 -12.52 5.62 -11.79
C ALA A 119 -11.55 4.68 -12.55
N LEU A 120 -11.64 4.64 -13.88
CA LEU A 120 -10.72 3.87 -14.72
C LEU A 120 -9.31 4.47 -14.73
N ALA A 121 -9.16 5.79 -14.71
CA ALA A 121 -7.84 6.43 -14.61
C ALA A 121 -7.12 6.07 -13.30
N VAL A 122 -7.86 6.02 -12.18
CA VAL A 122 -7.32 5.53 -10.89
C VAL A 122 -6.92 4.06 -11.01
N ALA A 123 -7.79 3.22 -11.57
CA ALA A 123 -7.51 1.80 -11.73
C ALA A 123 -6.27 1.56 -12.62
N ASP A 124 -6.11 2.31 -13.71
CA ASP A 124 -5.00 2.19 -14.64
C ASP A 124 -3.65 2.47 -13.96
N GLY A 125 -3.55 3.57 -13.20
CA GLY A 125 -2.32 3.88 -12.45
C GLY A 125 -2.00 2.86 -11.36
N VAL A 126 -3.01 2.34 -10.66
CA VAL A 126 -2.84 1.25 -9.69
C VAL A 126 -2.35 -0.02 -10.39
N LEU A 127 -2.98 -0.42 -11.50
CA LEU A 127 -2.61 -1.61 -12.27
C LEU A 127 -1.22 -1.49 -12.89
N ALA A 128 -0.80 -0.29 -13.31
CA ALA A 128 0.55 -0.06 -13.81
C ALA A 128 1.61 -0.38 -12.75
N ALA A 129 1.41 0.11 -11.52
CA ALA A 129 2.30 -0.19 -10.39
C ALA A 129 2.30 -1.68 -10.02
N LEU A 130 1.11 -2.29 -9.93
CA LEU A 130 0.95 -3.71 -9.61
C LEU A 130 1.59 -4.61 -10.66
N ASN A 131 1.39 -4.32 -11.95
CA ASN A 131 1.97 -5.10 -13.03
C ASN A 131 3.50 -5.15 -12.93
N ALA A 132 4.13 -3.99 -12.71
CA ALA A 132 5.58 -3.91 -12.54
C ALA A 132 6.04 -4.70 -11.30
N ALA A 133 5.40 -4.48 -10.14
CA ALA A 133 5.76 -5.17 -8.90
C ALA A 133 5.60 -6.70 -9.01
N HIS A 134 4.51 -7.16 -9.64
CA HIS A 134 4.24 -8.60 -9.84
C HIS A 134 5.30 -9.27 -10.71
N THR A 135 5.84 -8.57 -11.71
CA THR A 135 6.96 -9.10 -12.52
C THR A 135 8.26 -9.28 -11.73
N GLU A 136 8.41 -8.54 -10.62
CA GLU A 136 9.53 -8.66 -9.68
C GLU A 136 9.22 -9.58 -8.49
N GLY A 137 8.06 -10.25 -8.49
CA GLY A 137 7.63 -11.14 -7.41
C GLY A 137 7.16 -10.42 -6.14
N LEU A 138 6.84 -9.13 -6.24
CA LEU A 138 6.36 -8.30 -5.14
C LEU A 138 4.85 -8.07 -5.26
N ALA A 139 4.08 -8.57 -4.31
CA ALA A 139 2.67 -8.20 -4.18
C ALA A 139 2.50 -6.96 -3.29
N HIS A 140 1.41 -6.22 -3.50
CA HIS A 140 1.04 -5.12 -2.62
C HIS A 140 0.42 -5.66 -1.33
N GLY A 141 -0.61 -6.52 -1.44
CA GLY A 141 -1.25 -7.22 -0.33
C GLY A 141 -2.32 -6.40 0.42
N GLY A 142 -2.76 -5.26 -0.12
CA GLY A 142 -3.63 -4.33 0.61
C GLY A 142 -4.03 -3.10 -0.18
N VAL A 143 -4.46 -3.29 -1.42
CA VAL A 143 -4.90 -2.19 -2.29
C VAL A 143 -6.21 -1.60 -1.75
N GLY A 144 -6.20 -0.31 -1.44
CA GLY A 144 -7.33 0.45 -0.88
C GLY A 144 -7.25 1.94 -1.22
N ARG A 145 -8.26 2.72 -0.85
CA ARG A 145 -8.31 4.17 -1.18
C ARG A 145 -7.22 4.95 -0.45
N GLU A 146 -6.96 4.55 0.79
CA GLU A 146 -5.88 5.07 1.60
C GLU A 146 -4.53 4.82 0.92
N ALA A 147 -4.35 3.68 0.24
CA ALA A 147 -3.10 3.35 -0.43
C ALA A 147 -2.83 4.17 -1.72
N VAL A 148 -3.82 4.90 -2.23
CA VAL A 148 -3.69 5.67 -3.48
C VAL A 148 -3.49 7.14 -3.17
N VAL A 149 -2.44 7.75 -3.72
CA VAL A 149 -2.17 9.19 -3.67
C VAL A 149 -2.34 9.78 -5.06
N ILE A 150 -3.07 10.90 -5.15
CA ILE A 150 -3.26 11.65 -6.39
C ILE A 150 -2.45 12.94 -6.33
N THR A 151 -1.56 13.15 -7.30
CA THR A 151 -0.76 14.39 -7.38
C THR A 151 -1.59 15.52 -8.01
N ALA A 152 -1.10 16.76 -7.91
CA ALA A 152 -1.74 17.92 -8.54
C ALA A 152 -1.82 17.79 -10.08
N ASP A 153 -0.86 17.07 -10.69
CA ASP A 153 -0.83 16.79 -12.13
C ASP A 153 -1.78 15.65 -12.55
N GLY A 154 -2.43 15.01 -11.57
CA GLY A 154 -3.37 13.91 -11.79
C GLY A 154 -2.73 12.52 -11.81
N ASP A 155 -1.44 12.41 -11.48
CA ASP A 155 -0.77 11.11 -11.41
C ASP A 155 -1.26 10.29 -10.21
N VAL A 156 -1.36 8.99 -10.43
CA VAL A 156 -1.76 8.01 -9.43
C VAL A 156 -0.52 7.32 -8.89
N ARG A 157 -0.28 7.42 -7.57
CA ARG A 157 0.85 6.79 -6.88
C ARG A 157 0.38 5.86 -5.77
N LEU A 158 0.74 4.59 -5.88
CA LEU A 158 0.34 3.53 -4.95
C LEU A 158 1.41 3.34 -3.87
N ARG A 159 1.02 3.45 -2.59
CA ARG A 159 1.92 3.31 -1.42
C ARG A 159 1.70 1.99 -0.68
N GLY A 160 2.72 1.50 0.02
CA GLY A 160 2.58 0.37 0.94
C GLY A 160 2.88 -1.01 0.32
N PHE A 161 3.59 -1.04 -0.81
CA PHE A 161 4.07 -2.28 -1.43
C PHE A 161 4.83 -3.16 -0.43
N GLY A 162 4.50 -4.45 -0.39
CA GLY A 162 5.10 -5.45 0.51
C GLY A 162 4.74 -5.28 1.99
N VAL A 163 4.42 -4.07 2.44
CA VAL A 163 4.12 -3.75 3.84
C VAL A 163 2.81 -4.40 4.28
N ALA A 164 1.78 -4.37 3.42
CA ALA A 164 0.51 -5.02 3.72
C ALA A 164 0.64 -6.55 3.80
N ALA A 165 1.45 -7.15 2.93
CA ALA A 165 1.73 -8.57 2.98
C ALA A 165 2.35 -9.00 4.33
N ALA A 166 3.15 -8.13 4.98
CA ALA A 166 3.72 -8.43 6.29
C ALA A 166 2.67 -8.54 7.42
N LEU A 167 1.51 -7.89 7.29
CA LEU A 167 0.39 -8.00 8.23
C LEU A 167 -0.27 -9.38 8.20
N HIS A 168 -0.29 -10.04 7.05
CA HIS A 168 -1.03 -11.26 6.84
C HIS A 168 -0.11 -12.47 7.00
N ALA A 169 0.05 -12.92 8.26
CA ALA A 169 1.00 -13.96 8.69
C ALA A 169 1.00 -15.26 7.85
N ASP A 170 -0.12 -15.59 7.20
CA ASP A 170 -0.32 -16.83 6.42
C ASP A 170 -0.64 -16.59 4.94
N GLN A 171 -0.65 -15.34 4.45
CA GLN A 171 -0.87 -15.05 3.04
C GLN A 171 0.46 -14.79 2.35
N ALA A 172 0.89 -15.74 1.52
CA ALA A 172 1.93 -15.47 0.54
C ALA A 172 1.54 -14.24 -0.30
N ALA A 173 2.53 -13.55 -0.85
CA ALA A 173 2.31 -12.54 -1.87
C ALA A 173 1.29 -13.05 -2.89
N ASP A 174 0.10 -12.42 -2.93
CA ASP A 174 -1.01 -12.86 -3.77
C ASP A 174 -1.31 -11.79 -4.82
N PRO A 175 -0.62 -11.83 -5.98
CA PRO A 175 -0.95 -11.00 -7.12
C PRO A 175 -2.42 -11.05 -7.52
N ALA A 176 -3.09 -12.19 -7.37
CA ALA A 176 -4.51 -12.31 -7.70
C ALA A 176 -5.37 -11.55 -6.69
N GLY A 177 -4.99 -11.56 -5.41
CA GLY A 177 -5.59 -10.74 -4.35
C GLY A 177 -5.54 -9.24 -4.66
N ASP A 178 -4.41 -8.75 -5.18
CA ASP A 178 -4.26 -7.35 -5.59
C ASP A 178 -5.23 -6.97 -6.72
N LEU A 179 -5.46 -7.87 -7.69
CA LEU A 179 -6.43 -7.66 -8.77
C LEU A 179 -7.86 -7.62 -8.24
N VAL A 180 -8.22 -8.52 -7.33
CA VAL A 180 -9.54 -8.53 -6.68
C VAL A 180 -9.76 -7.23 -5.92
N ASN A 181 -8.76 -6.77 -5.15
CA ASN A 181 -8.84 -5.55 -4.37
C ASN A 181 -8.93 -4.30 -5.27
N THR A 182 -8.17 -4.27 -6.37
CA THR A 182 -8.27 -3.20 -7.38
C THR A 182 -9.65 -3.17 -8.03
N ALA A 183 -10.24 -4.34 -8.31
CA ALA A 183 -11.59 -4.42 -8.84
C ALA A 183 -12.65 -3.92 -7.84
N ARG A 184 -12.51 -4.27 -6.56
CA ARG A 184 -13.37 -3.78 -5.46
C ARG A 184 -13.24 -2.28 -5.28
N LEU A 185 -12.01 -1.75 -5.27
CA LEU A 185 -11.73 -0.31 -5.23
C LEU A 185 -12.44 0.42 -6.38
N THR A 186 -12.25 -0.06 -7.61
CA THR A 186 -12.84 0.56 -8.82
C THR A 186 -14.36 0.51 -8.78
N ALA A 187 -14.95 -0.61 -8.34
CA ALA A 187 -16.40 -0.72 -8.17
C ALA A 187 -16.93 0.27 -7.12
N GLY A 188 -16.24 0.41 -5.99
CA GLY A 188 -16.57 1.38 -4.94
C GLY A 188 -16.54 2.82 -5.44
N LEU A 189 -15.53 3.19 -6.23
CA LEU A 189 -15.47 4.50 -6.90
C LEU A 189 -16.64 4.74 -7.85
N LEU A 190 -17.22 3.67 -8.42
CA LEU A 190 -18.43 3.71 -9.24
C LEU A 190 -19.72 3.62 -8.42
N GLY A 191 -19.66 3.71 -7.10
CA GLY A 191 -20.83 3.60 -6.22
C GLY A 191 -21.50 2.23 -6.30
N ALA A 192 -20.72 1.16 -6.55
CA ALA A 192 -21.22 -0.19 -6.70
C ALA A 192 -20.47 -1.15 -5.80
N SER A 193 -21.16 -2.20 -5.34
CA SER A 193 -20.54 -3.37 -4.72
C SER A 193 -20.55 -4.53 -5.72
N LEU A 194 -19.41 -5.23 -5.84
CA LEU A 194 -19.31 -6.42 -6.69
C LEU A 194 -20.13 -7.60 -6.15
N ASP A 195 -20.42 -7.61 -4.84
CA ASP A 195 -21.20 -8.64 -4.16
C ASP A 195 -22.72 -8.44 -4.34
N SER A 196 -23.15 -7.31 -4.91
CA SER A 196 -24.56 -6.95 -5.10
C SER A 196 -25.00 -6.96 -6.57
N ARG A 197 -26.27 -7.32 -6.83
CA ARG A 197 -26.87 -7.20 -8.17
C ARG A 197 -27.00 -5.72 -8.54
N PRO A 198 -26.61 -5.30 -9.76
CA PRO A 198 -26.64 -3.89 -10.14
C PRO A 198 -28.08 -3.43 -10.36
N GLY A 199 -28.65 -2.69 -9.41
CA GLY A 199 -29.89 -1.93 -9.60
C GLY A 199 -29.60 -0.56 -10.21
N GLY A 200 -30.33 -0.17 -11.26
CA GLY A 200 -30.35 1.22 -11.73
C GLY A 200 -29.07 1.79 -12.38
N VAL A 201 -28.12 0.95 -12.79
CA VAL A 201 -26.82 1.42 -13.31
C VAL A 201 -26.85 1.70 -14.82
N GLY A 202 -26.39 2.87 -15.30
CA GLY A 202 -26.30 3.16 -16.74
C GLY A 202 -25.44 2.16 -17.55
N PRO A 203 -25.59 2.09 -18.88
CA PRO A 203 -24.98 1.04 -19.72
C PRO A 203 -23.44 1.04 -19.66
N GLU A 204 -22.81 2.21 -19.66
CA GLU A 204 -21.35 2.35 -19.60
C GLU A 204 -20.77 1.81 -18.28
N ARG A 205 -21.31 2.25 -17.14
CA ARG A 205 -20.90 1.72 -15.82
C ARG A 205 -21.15 0.22 -15.71
N ARG A 206 -22.22 -0.29 -16.34
CA ARG A 206 -22.53 -1.72 -16.34
C ARG A 206 -21.49 -2.54 -17.10
N ALA A 207 -21.00 -2.04 -18.24
CA ALA A 207 -19.93 -2.69 -18.99
C ALA A 207 -18.65 -2.81 -18.14
N VAL A 208 -18.25 -1.73 -17.47
CA VAL A 208 -17.09 -1.74 -16.57
C VAL A 208 -17.30 -2.73 -15.42
N LEU A 209 -18.45 -2.71 -14.75
CA LEU A 209 -18.73 -3.64 -13.64
C LEU A 209 -18.68 -5.12 -14.05
N ASN A 210 -18.99 -5.46 -15.30
CA ASN A 210 -18.87 -6.85 -15.77
C ASN A 210 -17.41 -7.30 -15.87
N VAL A 211 -16.52 -6.43 -16.33
CA VAL A 211 -15.07 -6.67 -16.32
C VAL A 211 -14.56 -6.83 -14.88
N LEU A 212 -14.95 -5.92 -13.98
CA LEU A 212 -14.53 -5.97 -12.58
C LEU A 212 -15.03 -7.22 -11.85
N ARG A 213 -16.26 -7.70 -12.14
CA ARG A 213 -16.76 -8.96 -11.59
C ARG A 213 -15.96 -10.17 -12.06
N ARG A 214 -15.47 -10.16 -13.30
CA ARG A 214 -14.58 -11.21 -13.79
C ARG A 214 -13.25 -11.18 -13.05
N ALA A 215 -12.66 -10.00 -12.87
CA ALA A 215 -11.44 -9.84 -12.09
C ALA A 215 -11.60 -10.35 -10.63
N ALA A 216 -12.78 -10.12 -10.04
CA ALA A 216 -13.11 -10.51 -8.68
C ALA A 216 -13.82 -11.89 -8.56
N ALA A 217 -13.80 -12.72 -9.60
CA ALA A 217 -14.56 -13.98 -9.60
C ALA A 217 -14.15 -14.91 -8.44
N PRO A 218 -15.08 -15.60 -7.75
CA PRO A 218 -14.71 -16.49 -6.65
C PRO A 218 -13.74 -17.59 -7.07
N ASP A 219 -13.99 -18.20 -8.23
CA ASP A 219 -13.12 -19.20 -8.85
C ASP A 219 -11.91 -18.52 -9.55
N PRO A 220 -10.67 -18.82 -9.14
CA PRO A 220 -9.46 -18.27 -9.76
C PRO A 220 -9.35 -18.55 -11.26
N MET A 221 -9.92 -19.65 -11.77
CA MET A 221 -9.89 -20.00 -13.19
C MET A 221 -10.67 -19.02 -14.07
N HIS A 222 -11.58 -18.25 -13.48
CA HIS A 222 -12.40 -17.28 -14.18
C HIS A 222 -11.83 -15.84 -14.09
N ARG A 223 -10.76 -15.63 -13.31
CA ARG A 223 -10.11 -14.32 -13.15
C ARG A 223 -9.17 -13.98 -14.31
N TYR A 224 -8.77 -12.72 -14.38
CA TYR A 224 -7.63 -12.31 -15.19
C TYR A 224 -6.33 -12.89 -14.62
N ARG A 225 -5.40 -13.25 -15.51
CA ARG A 225 -4.13 -13.89 -15.11
C ARG A 225 -3.06 -12.91 -14.65
N SER A 226 -3.20 -11.63 -15.00
CA SER A 226 -2.27 -10.56 -14.65
C SER A 226 -2.97 -9.20 -14.69
N ALA A 227 -2.32 -8.18 -14.14
CA ALA A 227 -2.79 -6.79 -14.18
C ALA A 227 -2.89 -6.21 -15.60
N ALA A 228 -2.18 -6.78 -16.57
CA ALA A 228 -2.20 -6.35 -17.97
C ALA A 228 -3.34 -6.93 -18.82
N GLY A 229 -4.10 -7.91 -18.30
CA GLY A 229 -5.02 -8.76 -19.08
C GLY A 229 -6.49 -8.37 -19.06
#